data_AF-A0A3B8T0N4-F1
#
_entry.id   AF-A0A3B8T0N4-F1
#
_cell.length_a   1.000
_cell.length_b   1.000
_cell.length_c   1.000
_cell.angle_alpha   90.00
_cell.angle_beta   90.00
_cell.angle_gamma   90.00
#
_symmetry.space_group_name_H-M   'P 1'
#
loop_
_entity.id
_entity.type
_entity.pdbx_description
1 polymer ?
#
loop_
_entity_poly.entity_id
_entity_poly.type
_entity_poly.pdbx_seq_one_letter_code
_entity_poly.pdbx_strand_id
1 'polypeptide(L)'
;MFRFFYDRKWWPWSIGGTLTIIIAVWYSVQLDVQINEWFGRFYDALQLALSKPGALTIEEFNGYMFEFFSIAGIYIVVNVIFNGFLVNHWTFRWRRSIAEYYQDNWEKARLIEGASQRVQEDTLKFARITEDLGVGLLETVLMLFAFIPILYGLSKNVTELPIIGPVDHGLVWVVLLTAIGGTVVLGLVGSKLPGIEYDIQKNEAAYRKELVLGEDDATRAKPDQVDFLFDDVRKIHFKAYL
;
A
#
# COMPACT_ATOMS: atom_id res chain seq x y z
N MET A 1 -4.85 10.25 20.22
CA MET A 1 -4.37 9.56 19.00
C MET A 1 -3.06 8.80 19.22
N PHE A 2 -1.97 9.45 19.65
CA PHE A 2 -0.66 8.80 19.82
C PHE A 2 -0.44 8.04 21.14
N ARG A 3 -1.48 7.88 21.98
CA ARG A 3 -1.38 7.13 23.24
C ARG A 3 -0.84 5.70 23.03
N PHE A 4 -1.08 5.12 21.87
CA PHE A 4 -0.52 3.83 21.47
C PHE A 4 0.99 3.73 21.67
N PHE A 5 1.74 4.79 21.35
CA PHE A 5 3.20 4.79 21.37
C PHE A 5 3.79 5.15 22.73
N TYR A 6 3.03 5.84 23.59
CA TYR A 6 3.53 6.36 24.87
C TYR A 6 3.01 5.61 26.09
N ASP A 7 1.84 4.99 26.01
CA ASP A 7 1.23 4.28 27.13
C ASP A 7 1.78 2.84 27.25
N ARG A 8 2.24 2.49 28.47
CA ARG A 8 2.82 1.17 28.79
C ARG A 8 1.86 0.02 28.49
N LYS A 9 0.55 0.25 28.58
CA LYS A 9 -0.48 -0.74 28.20
C LYS A 9 -0.30 -1.24 26.77
N TRP A 10 0.16 -0.37 25.87
CA TRP A 10 0.24 -0.64 24.43
C TRP A 10 1.64 -1.04 23.96
N TRP A 11 2.70 -0.87 24.77
CA TRP A 11 4.08 -1.14 24.38
C TRP A 11 4.33 -2.52 23.73
N PRO A 12 3.75 -3.64 24.20
CA PRO A 12 3.96 -4.94 23.53
C PRO A 12 3.55 -4.92 22.05
N TRP A 13 2.47 -4.21 21.73
CA TRP A 13 1.95 -4.09 20.36
C TRP A 13 2.60 -2.94 19.61
N SER A 14 2.77 -1.80 20.25
CA SER A 14 3.36 -0.63 19.63
C SER A 14 4.83 -0.84 19.30
N ILE A 15 5.65 -1.34 20.23
CA ILE A 15 7.08 -1.54 20.00
C ILE A 15 7.32 -2.94 19.44
N GLY A 16 6.84 -3.96 20.14
CA GLY A 16 7.05 -5.35 19.74
C GLY A 16 6.38 -5.67 18.40
N GLY A 17 5.13 -5.26 18.23
CA GLY A 17 4.40 -5.45 16.97
C GLY A 17 5.03 -4.70 15.80
N THR A 18 5.39 -3.42 15.96
CA THR A 18 6.08 -2.66 14.90
C THR A 18 7.44 -3.26 14.55
N LEU A 19 8.24 -3.68 15.55
CA LEU A 19 9.51 -4.35 15.29
C LEU A 19 9.31 -5.66 14.52
N THR A 20 8.27 -6.42 14.87
CA THR A 20 7.94 -7.68 14.19
C THR A 20 7.53 -7.44 12.74
N ILE A 21 6.73 -6.39 12.48
CA ILE A 21 6.35 -5.95 11.13
C ILE A 21 7.60 -5.56 10.34
N ILE A 22 8.52 -4.77 10.91
CA ILE A 22 9.76 -4.38 10.22
C ILE A 22 10.60 -5.60 9.83
N ILE A 23 10.79 -6.55 10.76
CA ILE A 23 11.54 -7.79 10.51
C ILE A 23 10.86 -8.63 9.42
N ALA A 24 9.53 -8.72 9.47
CA ALA A 24 8.75 -9.45 8.49
C ALA A 24 8.88 -8.87 7.08
N VAL A 25 8.73 -7.55 6.94
CA VAL A 25 8.89 -6.84 5.66
C VAL A 25 10.32 -7.04 5.13
N TRP A 26 11.33 -6.90 6.00
CA TRP A 26 12.71 -7.16 5.61
C TRP A 26 12.91 -8.60 5.12
N TYR A 27 12.33 -9.59 5.80
CA TYR A 27 12.42 -10.99 5.41
C TYR A 27 11.70 -11.27 4.08
N SER A 28 10.52 -10.68 3.85
CA SER A 28 9.81 -10.75 2.57
C SER A 28 10.68 -10.23 1.42
N VAL A 29 11.35 -9.09 1.60
CA VAL A 29 12.28 -8.56 0.59
C VAL A 29 13.46 -9.51 0.32
N GLN A 30 13.97 -10.22 1.34
CA GLN A 30 14.99 -11.25 1.12
C GLN A 30 14.47 -12.45 0.32
N LEU A 31 13.18 -12.80 0.46
CA LEU A 31 12.56 -13.83 -0.37
C LEU A 31 12.39 -13.34 -1.80
N ASP A 32 12.05 -12.08 -2.03
CA ASP A 32 11.99 -11.49 -3.38
C ASP A 32 13.34 -11.56 -4.08
N VAL A 33 14.43 -11.26 -3.36
CA VAL A 33 15.80 -11.40 -3.88
C VAL A 33 16.10 -12.86 -4.24
N GLN A 34 15.78 -13.81 -3.36
CA GLN A 34 16.00 -15.24 -3.63
C GLN A 34 15.21 -15.73 -4.83
N ILE A 35 13.95 -15.29 -4.99
CA ILE A 35 13.13 -15.60 -6.16
C ILE A 35 13.77 -15.02 -7.42
N ASN A 36 14.29 -13.78 -7.36
CA ASN A 36 14.96 -13.15 -8.49
C ASN A 36 16.25 -13.89 -8.90
N GLU A 37 17.10 -14.25 -7.94
CA GLU A 37 18.30 -15.05 -8.20
C GLU A 37 17.96 -16.42 -8.77
N TRP A 38 16.91 -17.06 -8.24
CA TRP A 38 16.41 -18.32 -8.75
C TRP A 38 15.96 -18.20 -10.20
N PHE A 39 15.23 -17.12 -10.56
CA PHE A 39 14.86 -16.87 -11.95
C PHE A 39 16.09 -16.80 -12.85
N GLY A 40 17.14 -16.08 -12.43
CA GLY A 40 18.41 -16.02 -13.17
C GLY A 40 18.99 -17.40 -13.43
N ARG A 41 19.21 -18.19 -12.38
CA ARG A 41 19.74 -19.57 -12.50
C ARG A 41 18.85 -20.46 -13.37
N PHE A 42 17.54 -20.35 -13.21
CA PHE A 42 16.59 -21.16 -13.97
C PHE A 42 16.61 -20.83 -15.46
N TYR A 43 16.67 -19.54 -15.82
CA TYR A 43 16.78 -19.13 -17.22
C TYR A 43 18.13 -19.55 -17.84
N ASP A 44 19.22 -19.49 -17.09
CA ASP A 44 20.53 -20.00 -17.54
C ASP A 44 20.46 -21.52 -17.80
N ALA A 45 19.81 -22.27 -16.92
CA ALA A 45 19.58 -23.71 -17.10
C ALA A 45 18.71 -24.01 -18.32
N LEU A 46 17.67 -23.20 -18.58
CA LEU A 46 16.85 -23.32 -19.79
C LEU A 46 17.65 -23.03 -21.06
N GLN A 47 18.50 -21.99 -21.05
CA GLN A 47 19.38 -21.69 -22.18
C GLN A 47 20.33 -22.86 -22.47
N LEU A 48 20.88 -23.48 -21.43
CA LEU A 48 21.74 -24.67 -21.57
C LEU A 48 20.97 -25.86 -22.17
N ALA A 49 19.76 -26.12 -21.67
CA ALA A 49 18.90 -27.20 -22.16
C ALA A 49 18.53 -27.03 -23.65
N LEU A 50 18.31 -25.78 -24.09
CA LEU A 50 18.02 -25.46 -25.49
C LEU A 50 19.26 -25.50 -26.39
N SER A 51 20.46 -25.32 -25.82
CA SER A 51 21.71 -25.27 -26.57
C SER A 51 22.15 -26.64 -27.09
N LYS A 52 21.96 -27.71 -26.30
CA LYS A 52 22.33 -29.07 -26.67
C LYS A 52 21.33 -30.09 -26.12
N PRO A 53 20.89 -31.08 -26.93
CA PRO A 53 20.02 -32.15 -26.45
C PRO A 53 20.67 -32.92 -25.28
N GLY A 54 19.93 -33.10 -24.19
CA GLY A 54 20.39 -33.83 -22.99
C GLY A 54 21.37 -33.06 -22.10
N ALA A 55 21.58 -31.76 -22.30
CA ALA A 55 22.46 -30.95 -21.46
C ALA A 55 21.88 -30.61 -20.08
N LEU A 56 20.57 -30.80 -19.90
CA LEU A 56 19.88 -30.67 -18.61
C LEU A 56 19.07 -31.96 -18.37
N THR A 57 19.29 -32.58 -17.24
CA THR A 57 18.53 -33.76 -16.81
C THR A 57 17.17 -33.37 -16.24
N ILE A 58 16.22 -34.31 -16.25
CA ILE A 58 14.90 -34.07 -15.65
C ILE A 58 15.00 -33.92 -14.12
N GLU A 59 15.95 -34.60 -13.49
CA GLU A 59 16.24 -34.46 -12.06
C GLU A 59 16.72 -33.05 -11.72
N GLU A 60 17.63 -32.47 -12.49
CA GLU A 60 18.09 -31.09 -12.30
C GLU A 60 16.95 -30.09 -12.49
N PHE A 61 16.14 -30.25 -13.54
CA PHE A 61 14.96 -29.41 -13.77
C PHE A 61 13.96 -29.47 -12.59
N ASN A 62 13.64 -30.68 -12.12
CA ASN A 62 12.78 -30.86 -10.96
C ASN A 62 13.39 -30.28 -9.68
N GLY A 63 14.71 -30.30 -9.56
CA GLY A 63 15.45 -29.63 -8.48
C GLY A 63 15.18 -28.13 -8.45
N TYR A 64 15.27 -27.44 -9.61
CA TYR A 64 14.91 -26.03 -9.71
C TYR A 64 13.45 -25.78 -9.33
N MET A 65 12.51 -26.61 -9.80
CA MET A 65 11.09 -26.47 -9.45
C MET A 65 10.87 -26.62 -7.94
N PHE A 66 11.49 -27.61 -7.31
CA PHE A 66 11.36 -27.83 -5.87
C PHE A 66 11.96 -26.69 -5.03
N GLU A 67 13.10 -26.14 -5.46
CA GLU A 67 13.69 -24.96 -4.85
C GLU A 67 12.72 -23.77 -4.90
N PHE A 68 12.13 -23.48 -6.07
CA PHE A 68 11.14 -22.44 -6.21
C PHE A 68 9.91 -22.67 -5.33
N PHE A 69 9.35 -23.89 -5.34
CA PHE A 69 8.21 -24.23 -4.50
C PHE A 69 8.51 -24.04 -3.01
N SER A 70 9.74 -24.34 -2.59
CA SER A 70 10.18 -24.15 -1.20
C SER A 70 10.20 -22.66 -0.83
N ILE A 71 10.80 -21.83 -1.68
CA ILE A 71 10.87 -20.37 -1.45
C ILE A 71 9.47 -19.75 -1.50
N ALA A 72 8.68 -20.07 -2.54
CA ALA A 72 7.32 -19.57 -2.71
C ALA A 72 6.38 -20.01 -1.57
N GLY A 73 6.53 -21.24 -1.08
CA GLY A 73 5.79 -21.74 0.08
C GLY A 73 6.08 -20.93 1.33
N ILE A 74 7.36 -20.66 1.61
CA ILE A 74 7.78 -19.81 2.73
C ILE A 74 7.22 -18.39 2.55
N TYR A 75 7.32 -17.83 1.34
CA TYR A 75 6.81 -16.49 1.01
C TYR A 75 5.31 -16.37 1.30
N ILE A 76 4.50 -17.35 0.88
CA ILE A 76 3.05 -17.36 1.15
C ILE A 76 2.79 -17.44 2.65
N VAL A 77 3.47 -18.32 3.38
CA VAL A 77 3.28 -18.48 4.84
C VAL A 77 3.63 -17.18 5.57
N VAL A 78 4.75 -16.56 5.22
CA VAL A 78 5.18 -15.26 5.73
C VAL A 78 4.09 -14.23 5.45
N ASN A 79 3.71 -14.03 4.18
CA ASN A 79 2.75 -12.99 3.81
C ASN A 79 1.38 -13.19 4.50
N VAL A 80 0.86 -14.42 4.54
CA VAL A 80 -0.43 -14.73 5.18
C VAL A 80 -0.38 -14.50 6.69
N ILE A 81 0.68 -14.91 7.38
CA ILE A 81 0.80 -14.71 8.83
C ILE A 81 1.06 -13.24 9.16
N PHE A 82 1.96 -12.59 8.44
CA PHE A 82 2.35 -11.21 8.75
C PHE A 82 1.28 -10.20 8.33
N ASN A 83 0.88 -10.17 7.06
CA ASN A 83 -0.13 -9.22 6.58
C ASN A 83 -1.53 -9.61 7.07
N GLY A 84 -1.87 -10.90 6.98
CA GLY A 84 -3.20 -11.39 7.33
C GLY A 84 -3.50 -11.36 8.82
N PHE A 85 -2.52 -11.63 9.68
CA PHE A 85 -2.73 -11.69 11.13
C PHE A 85 -2.07 -10.53 11.87
N LEU A 86 -0.74 -10.40 11.82
CA LEU A 86 -0.02 -9.47 12.71
C LEU A 86 -0.33 -8.00 12.42
N VAL A 87 -0.29 -7.60 11.15
CA VAL A 87 -0.60 -6.24 10.70
C VAL A 87 -2.04 -5.87 11.05
N ASN A 88 -3.01 -6.72 10.69
CA ASN A 88 -4.42 -6.51 11.04
C ASN A 88 -4.66 -6.35 12.55
N HIS A 89 -4.01 -7.16 13.39
CA HIS A 89 -4.11 -7.04 14.84
C HIS A 89 -3.46 -5.75 15.35
N TRP A 90 -2.29 -5.40 14.82
CA TRP A 90 -1.60 -4.16 15.16
C TRP A 90 -2.48 -2.94 14.85
N THR A 91 -3.03 -2.86 13.64
CA THR A 91 -3.94 -1.79 13.18
C THR A 91 -5.20 -1.72 14.04
N PHE A 92 -5.77 -2.87 14.43
CA PHE A 92 -6.91 -2.91 15.35
C PHE A 92 -6.55 -2.38 16.75
N ARG A 93 -5.41 -2.77 17.33
CA ARG A 93 -4.98 -2.27 18.64
C ARG A 93 -4.68 -0.78 18.62
N TRP A 94 -4.09 -0.30 17.52
CA TRP A 94 -3.90 1.12 17.35
C TRP A 94 -5.23 1.87 17.27
N ARG A 95 -6.17 1.41 16.45
CA ARG A 95 -7.54 1.96 16.40
C ARG A 95 -8.18 1.98 17.79
N ARG A 96 -8.08 0.90 18.55
CA ARG A 96 -8.62 0.81 19.91
C ARG A 96 -8.05 1.89 20.82
N SER A 97 -6.74 2.14 20.76
CA SER A 97 -6.12 3.20 21.57
C SER A 97 -6.62 4.61 21.20
N ILE A 98 -6.95 4.84 19.92
CA ILE A 98 -7.51 6.10 19.44
C ILE A 98 -8.95 6.24 19.91
N ALA A 99 -9.74 5.16 19.82
CA ALA A 99 -11.13 5.13 20.29
C ALA A 99 -11.22 5.36 21.81
N GLU A 100 -10.38 4.68 22.60
CA GLU A 100 -10.30 4.86 24.06
C GLU A 100 -10.01 6.34 24.42
N TYR A 101 -9.09 7.00 23.69
CA TYR A 101 -8.82 8.42 23.88
C TYR A 101 -10.05 9.31 23.65
N TYR A 102 -10.83 9.04 22.59
CA TYR A 102 -12.03 9.84 22.30
C TYR A 102 -13.17 9.55 23.28
N GLN A 103 -13.28 8.32 23.78
CA GLN A 103 -14.24 7.95 24.83
C GLN A 103 -13.92 8.66 26.15
N ASP A 104 -12.66 8.69 26.57
CA ASP A 104 -12.23 9.42 27.77
C ASP A 104 -12.50 10.94 27.67
N ASN A 105 -12.57 11.48 26.45
CA ASN A 105 -12.80 12.90 26.18
C ASN A 105 -14.18 13.15 25.55
N TRP A 106 -15.13 12.23 25.75
CA TRP A 106 -16.42 12.25 25.05
C TRP A 106 -17.20 13.53 25.27
N GLU A 107 -17.18 14.10 26.48
CA GLU A 107 -17.85 15.36 26.81
C GLU A 107 -17.44 16.52 25.88
N LYS A 108 -16.19 16.53 25.42
CA LYS A 108 -15.68 17.50 24.44
C LYS A 108 -15.95 17.05 23.00
N ALA A 109 -15.74 15.77 22.72
CA ALA A 109 -15.87 15.22 21.37
C ALA A 109 -17.31 15.25 20.84
N ARG A 110 -18.30 15.01 21.70
CA ARG A 110 -19.73 14.93 21.33
C ARG A 110 -20.31 16.22 20.78
N LEU A 111 -19.63 17.35 21.00
CA LEU A 111 -20.06 18.67 20.50
C LEU A 111 -19.82 18.82 18.99
N ILE A 112 -19.04 17.92 18.39
CA ILE A 112 -18.74 17.92 16.95
C ILE A 112 -19.85 17.17 16.21
N GLU A 113 -20.30 17.76 15.09
CA GLU A 113 -21.28 17.11 14.20
C GLU A 113 -20.79 15.73 13.73
N GLY A 114 -21.63 14.72 13.94
CA GLY A 114 -21.31 13.33 13.57
C GLY A 114 -20.20 12.70 14.42
N ALA A 115 -19.95 13.18 15.65
CA ALA A 115 -18.86 12.68 16.50
C ALA A 115 -18.82 11.15 16.65
N SER A 116 -19.97 10.49 16.81
CA SER A 116 -20.06 9.02 16.90
C SER A 116 -19.57 8.34 15.62
N GLN A 117 -20.02 8.83 14.46
CA GLN A 117 -19.62 8.32 13.15
C GLN A 117 -18.12 8.52 12.92
N ARG A 118 -17.59 9.71 13.21
CA ARG A 118 -16.16 10.02 13.06
C ARG A 118 -15.29 9.14 13.95
N VAL A 119 -15.68 8.95 15.22
CA VAL A 119 -14.95 8.06 16.13
C VAL A 119 -14.97 6.61 15.62
N GLN A 120 -16.04 6.16 14.97
CA GLN A 120 -16.14 4.79 14.47
C GLN A 120 -15.39 4.58 13.14
N GLU A 121 -15.65 5.43 12.15
CA GLU A 121 -15.17 5.31 10.78
C GLU A 121 -13.80 5.92 10.58
N ASP A 122 -13.60 7.18 10.99
CA ASP A 122 -12.38 7.92 10.67
C ASP A 122 -11.18 7.33 11.42
N THR A 123 -11.38 6.84 12.65
CA THR A 123 -10.30 6.17 13.40
C THR A 123 -9.85 4.88 12.72
N LEU A 124 -10.78 4.14 12.10
CA LEU A 124 -10.45 2.94 11.33
C LEU A 124 -9.75 3.31 10.03
N LYS A 125 -10.30 4.27 9.28
CA LYS A 125 -9.72 4.75 8.01
C LYS A 125 -8.30 5.28 8.24
N PHE A 126 -8.11 6.11 9.26
CA PHE A 126 -6.80 6.65 9.60
C PHE A 126 -5.77 5.57 9.97
N ALA A 127 -6.16 4.61 10.81
CA ALA A 127 -5.26 3.54 11.23
C ALA A 127 -4.84 2.66 10.04
N ARG A 128 -5.78 2.30 9.16
CA ARG A 128 -5.48 1.51 7.95
C ARG A 128 -4.59 2.28 6.97
N ILE A 129 -4.99 3.50 6.58
CA ILE A 129 -4.22 4.32 5.63
C ILE A 129 -2.78 4.54 6.13
N THR A 130 -2.61 4.86 7.41
CA THR A 130 -1.27 5.12 7.94
C THR A 130 -0.42 3.85 7.98
N GLU A 131 -1.03 2.71 8.26
CA GLU A 131 -0.35 1.43 8.25
C GLU A 131 0.01 0.99 6.82
N ASP A 132 -0.94 0.99 5.90
CA ASP A 132 -0.73 0.66 4.48
C ASP A 132 0.41 1.51 3.88
N LEU A 133 0.38 2.82 4.11
CA LEU A 133 1.43 3.74 3.66
C LEU A 133 2.77 3.45 4.35
N GLY A 134 2.76 3.16 5.65
CA GLY A 134 3.97 2.90 6.43
C GLY A 134 4.67 1.61 6.01
N VAL A 135 3.91 0.52 5.91
CA VAL A 135 4.41 -0.80 5.48
C VAL A 135 4.86 -0.75 4.03
N GLY A 136 4.05 -0.20 3.13
CA GLY A 136 4.39 -0.10 1.71
C GLY A 136 5.60 0.79 1.44
N LEU A 137 5.75 1.90 2.17
CA LEU A 137 6.95 2.76 2.07
C LEU A 137 8.20 2.00 2.54
N LEU A 138 8.11 1.32 3.68
CA LEU A 138 9.22 0.53 4.22
C LEU A 138 9.65 -0.56 3.24
N GLU A 139 8.68 -1.32 2.71
CA GLU A 139 8.91 -2.37 1.71
C GLU A 139 9.60 -1.82 0.47
N THR A 140 9.09 -0.72 -0.09
CA THR A 140 9.66 -0.08 -1.29
C THR A 140 11.10 0.37 -1.06
N VAL A 141 11.39 0.98 0.09
CA VAL A 141 12.75 1.43 0.44
C VAL A 141 13.69 0.24 0.60
N LEU A 142 13.29 -0.81 1.32
CA LEU A 142 14.10 -2.00 1.51
C LEU A 142 14.36 -2.73 0.19
N MET A 143 13.33 -2.82 -0.67
CA MET A 143 13.45 -3.37 -2.02
C MET A 143 14.47 -2.57 -2.85
N LEU A 144 14.40 -1.24 -2.83
CA LEU A 144 15.36 -0.40 -3.53
C LEU A 144 16.81 -0.67 -3.06
N PHE A 145 17.04 -0.75 -1.75
CA PHE A 145 18.37 -1.09 -1.22
C PHE A 145 18.82 -2.52 -1.55
N ALA A 146 17.91 -3.48 -1.62
CA ALA A 146 18.23 -4.87 -1.94
C ALA A 146 18.55 -5.06 -3.44
N PHE A 147 17.81 -4.38 -4.32
CA PHE A 147 17.91 -4.57 -5.78
C PHE A 147 18.96 -3.67 -6.45
N ILE A 148 19.32 -2.51 -5.87
CA ILE A 148 20.37 -1.66 -6.44
C ILE A 148 21.71 -2.40 -6.59
N PRO A 149 22.24 -3.12 -5.58
CA PRO A 149 23.49 -3.86 -5.71
C PRO A 149 23.43 -4.95 -6.80
N ILE A 150 22.29 -5.65 -6.90
CA ILE A 150 22.06 -6.68 -7.93
C ILE A 150 22.10 -6.04 -9.32
N LEU A 151 21.38 -4.94 -9.51
CA LEU A 151 21.39 -4.17 -10.76
C LEU A 151 22.77 -3.62 -11.08
N TYR A 152 23.52 -3.13 -10.08
CA TYR A 152 24.87 -2.64 -10.26
C TYR A 152 25.80 -3.74 -10.81
N GLY A 153 25.68 -4.97 -10.29
CA GLY A 153 26.39 -6.14 -10.77
C GLY A 153 26.02 -6.50 -12.20
N LEU A 154 24.72 -6.61 -12.49
CA LEU A 154 24.20 -6.94 -13.83
C LEU A 154 24.53 -5.87 -14.87
N SER A 155 24.57 -4.60 -14.47
CA SER A 155 24.86 -3.49 -15.38
C SER A 155 26.28 -3.52 -15.94
N LYS A 156 27.20 -4.32 -15.38
CA LYS A 156 28.52 -4.54 -15.98
C LYS A 156 28.45 -5.19 -17.35
N ASN A 157 27.42 -5.99 -17.60
CA ASN A 157 27.20 -6.65 -18.89
C ASN A 157 26.49 -5.74 -19.92
N VAL A 158 26.00 -4.58 -19.49
CA VAL A 158 25.29 -3.59 -20.32
C VAL A 158 26.15 -2.33 -20.40
N THR A 159 27.00 -2.25 -21.42
CA THR A 159 28.01 -1.19 -21.55
C THR A 159 27.47 0.07 -22.21
N GLU A 160 26.34 0.00 -22.91
CA GLU A 160 25.76 1.14 -23.63
C GLU A 160 24.23 1.18 -23.51
N LEU A 161 23.69 2.40 -23.44
CA LEU A 161 22.26 2.66 -23.52
C LEU A 161 21.89 3.02 -24.97
N PRO A 162 20.77 2.52 -25.52
CA PRO A 162 20.43 2.68 -26.95
C PRO A 162 20.40 4.11 -27.48
N ILE A 163 20.11 5.10 -26.63
CA ILE A 163 19.95 6.52 -27.02
C ILE A 163 21.11 7.39 -26.51
N ILE A 164 21.66 7.07 -25.33
CA ILE A 164 22.64 7.92 -24.63
C ILE A 164 24.09 7.51 -24.96
N GLY A 165 24.30 6.25 -25.35
CA GLY A 165 25.63 5.68 -25.56
C GLY A 165 26.22 5.09 -24.27
N PRO A 166 27.56 5.01 -24.14
CA PRO A 166 28.22 4.34 -23.03
C PRO A 166 28.00 5.10 -21.72
N VAL A 167 27.40 4.42 -20.75
CA VAL A 167 27.12 4.96 -19.42
C VAL A 167 27.45 3.88 -18.40
N ASP A 168 28.42 4.16 -17.54
CA ASP A 168 28.76 3.27 -16.44
C ASP A 168 27.55 3.05 -15.53
N HIS A 169 27.25 1.77 -15.29
CA HIS A 169 26.10 1.35 -14.49
C HIS A 169 24.76 1.88 -15.01
N GLY A 170 24.61 2.00 -16.34
CA GLY A 170 23.44 2.56 -17.01
C GLY A 170 22.08 2.02 -16.52
N LEU A 171 21.98 0.73 -16.16
CA LEU A 171 20.72 0.16 -15.65
C LEU A 171 20.28 0.79 -14.32
N VAL A 172 21.23 1.13 -13.43
CA VAL A 172 20.93 1.77 -12.14
C VAL A 172 20.34 3.16 -12.38
N TRP A 173 20.95 3.93 -13.30
CA TRP A 173 20.46 5.25 -13.67
C TRP A 173 19.07 5.21 -14.30
N VAL A 174 18.82 4.26 -15.20
CA VAL A 174 17.51 4.09 -15.84
C VAL A 174 16.45 3.79 -14.79
N VAL A 175 16.70 2.87 -13.86
CA VAL A 175 15.74 2.52 -12.80
C VAL A 175 15.49 3.71 -11.86
N LEU A 176 16.54 4.41 -11.42
CA LEU A 176 16.38 5.57 -10.53
C LEU A 176 15.61 6.71 -11.19
N LEU A 177 15.95 7.07 -12.43
CA LEU A 177 15.28 8.14 -13.16
C LEU A 177 13.81 7.78 -13.46
N THR A 178 13.54 6.53 -13.82
CA THR A 178 12.17 6.06 -14.07
C THR A 178 11.35 6.03 -12.79
N ALA A 179 11.93 5.58 -11.68
CA ALA A 179 11.26 5.58 -10.37
C ALA A 179 10.93 7.00 -9.90
N ILE A 180 11.92 7.92 -9.89
CA ILE A 180 11.72 9.32 -9.52
C ILE A 180 10.70 9.98 -10.45
N GLY A 181 10.87 9.81 -11.77
CA GLY A 181 9.97 10.37 -12.78
C GLY A 181 8.54 9.87 -12.59
N GLY A 182 8.35 8.56 -12.42
CA GLY A 182 7.06 7.93 -12.15
C GLY A 182 6.42 8.48 -10.87
N THR A 183 7.17 8.58 -9.77
CA THR A 183 6.68 9.17 -8.51
C THR A 183 6.27 10.63 -8.69
N VAL A 184 7.05 11.44 -9.41
CA VAL A 184 6.71 12.85 -9.67
C VAL A 184 5.44 12.96 -10.52
N VAL A 185 5.35 12.20 -11.62
CA VAL A 185 4.15 12.22 -12.48
C VAL A 185 2.91 11.80 -11.70
N LEU A 186 2.99 10.68 -10.97
CA LEU A 186 1.87 10.19 -10.14
C LEU A 186 1.53 11.18 -9.03
N GLY A 187 2.52 11.80 -8.38
CA GLY A 187 2.31 12.82 -7.35
C GLY A 187 1.64 14.08 -7.90
N LEU A 188 2.06 14.55 -9.08
CA LEU A 188 1.46 15.71 -9.74
C LEU A 188 0.00 15.45 -10.11
N VAL A 189 -0.31 14.30 -10.73
CA VAL A 189 -1.68 13.92 -11.07
C VAL A 189 -2.52 13.69 -9.81
N GLY A 190 -1.98 12.93 -8.86
CA GLY A 190 -2.63 12.58 -7.59
C GLY A 190 -2.91 13.76 -6.67
N SER A 191 -2.13 14.84 -6.76
CA SER A 191 -2.33 16.05 -5.94
C SER A 191 -3.72 16.71 -6.11
N LYS A 192 -4.41 16.45 -7.23
CA LYS A 192 -5.76 16.96 -7.49
C LYS A 192 -6.86 16.10 -6.89
N LEU A 193 -6.60 14.83 -6.60
CA LEU A 193 -7.61 13.88 -6.11
C LEU A 193 -8.21 14.27 -4.76
N PRO A 194 -7.44 14.74 -3.75
CA PRO A 194 -8.02 15.15 -2.47
C PRO A 194 -9.04 16.29 -2.59
N GLY A 195 -8.82 17.22 -3.52
CA GLY A 195 -9.76 18.31 -3.78
C GLY A 195 -11.07 17.81 -4.39
N ILE A 196 -10.98 16.87 -5.33
CA ILE A 196 -12.15 16.23 -5.95
C ILE A 196 -12.93 15.41 -4.91
N GLU A 197 -12.22 14.62 -4.10
CA GLU A 197 -12.82 13.81 -3.04
C GLU A 197 -13.54 14.67 -1.99
N TYR A 198 -12.94 15.81 -1.62
CA TYR A 198 -13.60 16.78 -0.74
C TYR A 198 -14.89 17.32 -1.35
N ASP A 199 -14.87 17.71 -2.64
CA ASP A 199 -16.06 18.21 -3.34
C ASP A 199 -17.14 17.12 -3.45
N ILE A 200 -16.78 15.85 -3.67
CA ILE A 200 -17.69 14.69 -3.63
C ILE A 200 -18.35 14.60 -2.27
N GLN A 201 -17.56 14.51 -1.20
CA GLN A 201 -18.07 14.36 0.16
C GLN A 201 -18.97 15.54 0.56
N LYS A 202 -18.62 16.77 0.14
CA LYS A 202 -19.43 17.96 0.39
C LYS A 202 -20.78 17.89 -0.32
N ASN A 203 -20.81 17.54 -1.61
CA ASN A 203 -22.04 17.49 -2.39
C ASN A 203 -22.94 16.33 -1.93
N GLU A 204 -22.36 15.16 -1.65
CA GLU A 204 -23.10 14.02 -1.10
C GLU A 204 -23.65 14.30 0.30
N ALA A 205 -22.88 14.98 1.16
CA ALA A 205 -23.36 15.36 2.48
C ALA A 205 -24.51 16.36 2.42
N ALA A 206 -24.45 17.34 1.49
CA ALA A 206 -25.55 18.29 1.28
C ALA A 206 -26.83 17.59 0.80
N TYR A 207 -26.70 16.70 -0.17
CA TYR A 207 -27.80 15.87 -0.67
C TYR A 207 -28.40 14.99 0.45
N ARG A 208 -27.56 14.24 1.17
CA ARG A 208 -27.99 13.39 2.29
C ARG A 208 -28.70 14.19 3.38
N LYS A 209 -28.18 15.37 3.71
CA LYS A 209 -28.78 16.25 4.73
C LYS A 209 -30.19 16.68 4.35
N GLU A 210 -30.42 17.04 3.09
CA GLU A 210 -31.76 17.44 2.64
C GLU A 210 -32.76 16.28 2.74
N LEU A 211 -32.34 15.06 2.38
CA LEU A 211 -33.18 13.87 2.52
C LEU A 211 -33.53 13.57 3.97
N VAL A 212 -32.55 13.61 4.88
CA VAL A 212 -32.78 13.38 6.33
C VAL A 212 -33.75 14.41 6.90
N LEU A 213 -33.62 15.69 6.52
CA LEU A 213 -34.57 16.72 6.95
C LEU A 213 -35.99 16.47 6.40
N GLY A 214 -36.10 15.86 5.21
CA GLY A 214 -37.38 15.44 4.64
C GLY A 214 -38.05 14.27 5.35
N GLU A 215 -37.31 13.46 6.10
CA GLU A 215 -37.89 12.39 6.93
C GLU A 215 -38.69 12.99 8.10
N ASP A 216 -38.20 14.10 8.67
CA ASP A 216 -38.78 14.74 9.86
C ASP A 216 -39.74 15.92 9.54
N ASP A 217 -39.61 16.56 8.36
CA ASP A 217 -40.39 17.74 7.97
C ASP A 217 -40.95 17.63 6.54
N ALA A 218 -42.28 17.57 6.43
CA ALA A 218 -43.00 17.47 5.15
C ALA A 218 -42.82 18.68 4.21
N THR A 219 -42.23 19.79 4.69
CA THR A 219 -41.92 20.97 3.89
C THR A 219 -40.51 20.94 3.28
N ARG A 220 -39.68 19.96 3.66
CA ARG A 220 -38.31 19.70 3.17
C ARG A 220 -38.30 18.61 2.11
N ALA A 221 -37.13 18.35 1.51
CA ALA A 221 -36.93 17.36 0.45
C ALA A 221 -37.91 17.52 -0.73
N LYS A 222 -38.21 18.77 -1.08
CA LYS A 222 -39.03 19.05 -2.26
C LYS A 222 -38.31 18.57 -3.53
N PRO A 223 -39.04 18.04 -4.52
CA PRO A 223 -38.42 17.45 -5.71
C PRO A 223 -37.41 18.37 -6.41
N ASP A 224 -37.74 19.66 -6.54
CA ASP A 224 -36.88 20.67 -7.16
C ASP A 224 -35.54 20.86 -6.44
N GLN A 225 -35.56 20.87 -5.11
CA GLN A 225 -34.35 21.03 -4.30
C GLN A 225 -33.50 19.75 -4.27
N VAL A 226 -34.15 18.59 -4.22
CA VAL A 226 -33.48 17.27 -4.23
C VAL A 226 -32.81 17.03 -5.60
N ASP A 227 -33.51 17.31 -6.69
CA ASP A 227 -32.98 17.16 -8.05
C ASP A 227 -31.78 18.09 -8.29
N PHE A 228 -31.87 19.34 -7.82
CA PHE A 228 -30.76 20.30 -7.91
C PHE A 228 -29.50 19.80 -7.20
N LEU A 229 -29.63 19.31 -5.96
CA LEU A 229 -28.50 18.78 -5.19
C LEU A 229 -27.94 17.50 -5.82
N PHE A 230 -28.81 16.64 -6.34
CA PHE A 230 -28.39 15.41 -7.02
C PHE A 230 -27.64 15.70 -8.32
N ASP A 231 -28.03 16.73 -9.08
CA ASP A 231 -27.29 17.14 -10.27
C ASP A 231 -25.87 17.62 -9.94
N ASP A 232 -25.66 18.28 -8.80
CA ASP A 232 -24.32 18.66 -8.34
C ASP A 232 -23.48 17.46 -7.88
N VAL A 233 -24.11 16.43 -7.29
CA VAL A 233 -23.48 15.13 -7.03
C VAL A 233 -23.07 14.47 -8.34
N ARG A 234 -23.95 14.43 -9.35
CA ARG A 234 -23.63 13.85 -10.66
C ARG A 234 -22.45 14.54 -11.33
N LYS A 235 -22.45 15.89 -11.37
CA LYS A 235 -21.38 16.67 -12.01
C LYS A 235 -20.01 16.39 -11.38
N ILE A 236 -19.93 16.30 -10.05
CA ILE A 236 -18.65 16.07 -9.39
C ILE A 236 -18.15 14.63 -9.60
N HIS A 237 -19.04 13.64 -9.63
CA HIS A 237 -18.67 12.26 -9.98
C HIS A 237 -18.17 12.15 -11.42
N PHE A 238 -18.79 12.83 -12.39
CA PHE A 238 -18.27 12.88 -13.77
C PHE A 238 -16.86 13.50 -13.84
N LYS A 239 -16.60 14.54 -13.04
CA LYS A 239 -15.26 15.14 -12.95
C LYS A 239 -14.24 14.19 -12.31
N ALA A 240 -14.66 13.32 -11.41
CA ALA A 240 -13.78 12.33 -10.77
C ALA A 240 -13.43 11.15 -11.69
N TYR A 241 -14.29 10.84 -12.67
CA TYR A 241 -14.04 9.77 -13.65
C TYR A 241 -13.12 10.19 -14.80
N LEU A 242 -12.84 11.49 -14.96
CA LEU A 242 -11.97 12.09 -15.98
C LEU A 242 -10.55 12.29 -15.45
#